data_AF-A0A367AES0-F1
#
_entry.id   AF-A0A367AES0-F1
#
_cell.length_a   1.000
_cell.length_b   1.000
_cell.length_c   1.000
_cell.angle_alpha   90.00
_cell.angle_beta   90.00
_cell.angle_gamma   90.00
#
_symmetry.space_group_name_H-M   'P 1'
#
loop_
_entity.id
_entity.type
_entity.pdbx_description
1 polymer ?
#
loop_
_entity_poly.entity_id
_entity_poly.type
_entity_poly.pdbx_seq_one_letter_code
_entity_poly.pdbx_strand_id
1 'polypeptide(L)'
;MADANWLFDPATTHDLVLAHRPERSAPVEAVVSDVVWGEVVRLLRWASAGTGGAPELEAGAWWRLAASCADLLRRLPGLSAEIAQPWTMEPPAAVPAGLPPAARVALLTDRLAALLLSGRPVPLRALATEVDALGEAAIQALADRALHPGGAP
;
A
#
# COMPACT_ATOMS: atom_id res chain seq x y z
N MET A 1 -10.60 -13.09 -1.38
CA MET A 1 -10.44 -12.23 -0.18
C MET A 1 -11.76 -12.21 0.58
N ALA A 2 -12.09 -13.30 1.28
CA ALA A 2 -13.25 -13.33 2.18
C ALA A 2 -12.79 -12.78 3.54
N ASP A 3 -13.55 -11.83 4.08
CA ASP A 3 -13.35 -11.09 5.35
C ASP A 3 -12.20 -10.08 5.43
N ALA A 4 -12.21 -9.08 4.54
CA ALA A 4 -11.49 -7.81 4.75
C ALA A 4 -12.12 -6.92 5.87
N ASN A 5 -13.03 -7.46 6.67
CA ASN A 5 -13.75 -6.71 7.71
C ASN A 5 -12.79 -6.09 8.75
N TRP A 6 -11.68 -6.78 9.04
CA TRP A 6 -10.64 -6.29 9.95
C TRP A 6 -10.00 -4.97 9.50
N LEU A 7 -9.89 -4.74 8.18
CA LEU A 7 -9.24 -3.54 7.63
C LEU A 7 -10.09 -2.27 7.85
N PHE A 8 -11.40 -2.45 7.97
CA PHE A 8 -12.35 -1.37 8.22
C PHE A 8 -12.72 -1.22 9.70
N ASP A 9 -12.26 -2.11 10.58
CA ASP A 9 -12.34 -1.94 12.02
C ASP A 9 -11.23 -1.01 12.54
N PRO A 10 -11.57 0.18 13.09
CA PRO A 10 -10.58 1.11 13.61
C PRO A 10 -9.74 0.56 14.76
N ALA A 11 -10.32 -0.27 15.63
CA ALA A 11 -9.60 -0.81 16.78
C ALA A 11 -8.53 -1.82 16.32
N THR A 12 -8.94 -2.80 15.51
CA THR A 12 -8.01 -3.78 14.94
C THR A 12 -6.88 -3.11 14.13
N THR A 13 -7.21 -2.13 13.28
CA THR A 13 -6.17 -1.44 12.50
C THR A 13 -5.24 -0.58 13.35
N HIS A 14 -5.75 0.02 14.43
CA HIS A 14 -4.91 0.74 15.38
C HIS A 14 -3.91 -0.20 16.07
N ASP A 15 -4.37 -1.35 16.57
CA ASP A 15 -3.51 -2.34 17.23
C ASP A 15 -2.44 -2.88 16.29
N LEU A 16 -2.80 -3.14 15.02
CA LEU A 16 -1.84 -3.55 13.99
C LEU A 16 -0.78 -2.49 13.71
N VAL A 17 -1.14 -1.21 13.66
CA VAL A 17 -0.16 -0.11 13.51
C VAL A 17 0.79 -0.08 14.70
N LEU A 18 0.26 -0.17 15.92
CA LEU A 18 1.06 -0.16 17.14
C LEU A 18 2.01 -1.36 17.25
N ALA A 19 1.63 -2.52 16.70
CA ALA A 19 2.45 -3.72 16.69
C ALA A 19 3.78 -3.55 15.94
N HIS A 20 3.90 -2.55 15.06
CA HIS A 20 5.14 -2.24 14.34
C HIS A 20 6.09 -1.27 15.08
N ARG A 21 5.72 -0.80 16.28
CA ARG A 21 6.63 0.02 17.07
C ARG A 21 7.82 -0.83 17.53
N PRO A 22 9.08 -0.34 17.39
CA PRO A 22 10.23 -1.05 17.92
C PRO A 22 10.15 -1.18 19.44
N GLU A 23 10.51 -2.34 20.00
CA GLU A 23 10.42 -2.65 21.44
C GLU A 23 11.18 -1.66 22.34
N ARG A 24 12.25 -1.06 21.82
CA ARG A 24 13.06 -0.02 22.48
C ARG A 24 13.27 1.15 21.53
N SER A 25 12.18 1.83 21.19
CA SER A 25 12.20 2.98 20.28
C SER A 25 12.37 4.31 21.03
N ALA A 26 13.13 5.22 20.42
CA ALA A 26 12.98 6.64 20.74
C ALA A 26 11.58 7.12 20.31
N PRO A 27 11.00 8.15 20.96
CA PRO A 27 9.66 8.65 20.59
C PRO A 27 9.50 8.97 19.10
N VAL A 28 10.55 9.49 18.45
CA VAL A 28 10.55 9.79 17.02
C VAL A 28 10.37 8.54 16.15
N GLU A 29 10.97 7.42 16.51
CA GLU A 29 10.84 6.16 15.78
C GLU A 29 9.43 5.58 15.89
N ALA A 30 8.82 5.67 17.08
CA ALA A 30 7.43 5.26 17.28
C ALA A 30 6.46 6.10 16.44
N VAL A 31 6.64 7.43 16.42
CA VAL A 31 5.81 8.35 15.61
C VAL A 31 5.98 8.07 14.11
N VAL A 32 7.21 7.89 13.63
CA VAL A 32 7.47 7.57 12.22
C VAL A 32 6.84 6.23 11.86
N SER A 33 6.94 5.21 12.72
CA SER A 33 6.29 3.93 12.51
C SER A 33 4.76 4.08 12.41
N ASP A 34 4.13 4.79 13.36
CA ASP A 34 2.69 5.00 13.37
C ASP A 34 2.18 5.72 12.12
N VAL A 35 2.90 6.77 11.70
CA VAL A 35 2.55 7.54 10.49
C VAL A 35 2.63 6.64 9.25
N VAL A 36 3.72 5.90 9.10
CA VAL A 36 3.95 5.05 7.93
C VAL A 36 2.90 3.95 7.85
N TRP A 37 2.67 3.21 8.93
CA TRP A 37 1.71 2.11 8.93
C TRP A 37 0.25 2.59 8.88
N GLY A 38 -0.05 3.77 9.42
CA GLY A 38 -1.34 4.43 9.24
C GLY A 38 -1.63 4.76 7.77
N GLU A 39 -0.65 5.26 7.02
CA GLU A 39 -0.79 5.48 5.58
C GLU A 39 -0.90 4.16 4.82
N VAL A 40 -0.16 3.11 5.20
CA VAL A 40 -0.31 1.76 4.62
C VAL A 40 -1.74 1.23 4.78
N VAL A 41 -2.34 1.34 5.96
CA VAL A 41 -3.75 0.97 6.18
C VAL A 41 -4.67 1.77 5.25
N ARG A 42 -4.41 3.05 5.05
CA ARG A 42 -5.19 3.89 4.12
C ARG A 42 -5.05 3.43 2.66
N LEU A 43 -3.85 3.05 2.22
CA LEU A 43 -3.62 2.47 0.89
C LEU A 43 -4.38 1.16 0.71
N LEU A 44 -4.28 0.26 1.68
CA LEU A 44 -5.00 -1.02 1.67
C LEU A 44 -6.51 -0.81 1.58
N ARG A 45 -7.06 0.19 2.30
CA ARG A 45 -8.49 0.54 2.22
C ARG A 45 -8.89 1.01 0.84
N TRP A 46 -8.08 1.84 0.18
CA TRP A 46 -8.36 2.25 -1.21
C TRP A 46 -8.29 1.07 -2.17
N ALA A 47 -7.28 0.21 -2.02
CA ALA A 47 -7.13 -0.96 -2.87
C ALA A 47 -8.24 -2.01 -2.67
N SER A 48 -8.78 -2.09 -1.45
CA SER A 48 -9.86 -3.02 -1.07
C SER A 48 -11.26 -2.40 -1.15
N ALA A 49 -11.37 -1.11 -1.54
CA ALA A 49 -12.64 -0.42 -1.61
C ALA A 49 -13.49 -1.05 -2.73
N GLY A 50 -14.39 -1.95 -2.34
CA GLY A 50 -15.37 -2.50 -3.24
C GLY A 50 -16.21 -1.37 -3.83
N THR A 51 -16.24 -1.29 -5.16
CA THR A 51 -16.99 -0.26 -5.90
C THR A 51 -18.39 -0.71 -6.27
N GLY A 52 -18.79 -1.92 -5.83
CA GLY A 52 -20.07 -2.52 -6.17
C GLY A 52 -20.24 -2.79 -7.67
N GLY A 53 -19.14 -2.90 -8.42
CA GLY A 53 -19.15 -3.04 -9.87
C GLY A 53 -19.51 -1.75 -10.63
N ALA A 54 -19.52 -0.59 -9.96
CA ALA A 54 -19.70 0.71 -10.59
C ALA A 54 -18.36 1.15 -11.24
N PRO A 55 -18.28 1.14 -12.58
CA PRO A 55 -17.00 1.20 -13.29
C PRO A 55 -16.35 2.61 -13.21
N GLU A 56 -17.14 3.67 -13.02
CA GLU A 56 -16.65 5.03 -12.74
C GLU A 56 -16.02 5.14 -11.35
N LEU A 57 -16.57 4.43 -10.36
CA LEU A 57 -16.02 4.40 -9.01
C LEU A 57 -14.71 3.62 -8.95
N GLU A 58 -14.54 2.59 -9.79
CA GLU A 58 -13.28 1.84 -9.92
C GLU A 58 -12.15 2.70 -10.45
N ALA A 59 -12.40 3.46 -11.52
CA ALA A 59 -11.43 4.42 -12.03
C ALA A 59 -11.06 5.45 -10.95
N GLY A 60 -12.05 5.95 -10.21
CA GLY A 60 -11.80 6.85 -9.10
C GLY A 60 -10.98 6.22 -7.95
N ALA A 61 -11.18 4.93 -7.66
CA ALA A 61 -10.45 4.20 -6.64
C ALA A 61 -8.97 4.03 -7.04
N TRP A 62 -8.71 3.62 -8.28
CA TRP A 62 -7.34 3.49 -8.79
C TRP A 62 -6.58 4.81 -8.85
N TRP A 63 -7.24 5.90 -9.25
CA TRP A 63 -6.62 7.23 -9.21
C TRP A 63 -6.23 7.64 -7.79
N ARG A 64 -7.12 7.43 -6.81
CA ARG A 64 -6.84 7.76 -5.41
C ARG A 64 -5.76 6.86 -4.81
N LEU A 65 -5.73 5.59 -5.18
CA LEU A 65 -4.67 4.67 -4.77
C LEU A 65 -3.31 5.12 -5.31
N ALA A 66 -3.19 5.35 -6.62
CA ALA A 66 -1.95 5.79 -7.26
C ALA A 66 -1.45 7.13 -6.68
N ALA A 67 -2.34 8.12 -6.51
CA ALA A 67 -1.99 9.40 -5.91
C ALA A 67 -1.53 9.27 -4.45
N SER A 68 -2.18 8.40 -3.68
CA SER A 68 -1.81 8.16 -2.27
C SER A 68 -0.46 7.43 -2.16
N CYS A 69 -0.17 6.48 -3.06
CA CYS A 69 1.16 5.85 -3.15
C CYS A 69 2.23 6.91 -3.44
N ALA A 70 2.01 7.77 -4.43
CA ALA A 70 2.94 8.83 -4.79
C ALA A 70 3.18 9.82 -3.63
N ASP A 71 2.13 10.19 -2.88
CA ASP A 71 2.27 11.07 -1.71
C ASP A 71 3.13 10.43 -0.60
N LEU A 72 2.89 9.15 -0.30
CA LEU A 72 3.68 8.43 0.69
C LEU A 72 5.15 8.32 0.24
N LEU A 73 5.39 7.90 -1.00
CA LEU A 73 6.74 7.78 -1.57
C LEU A 73 7.53 9.09 -1.51
N ARG A 74 6.87 10.23 -1.74
CA ARG A 74 7.48 11.56 -1.62
C ARG A 74 7.92 11.89 -0.19
N ARG A 75 7.23 11.35 0.83
CA ARG A 75 7.49 11.62 2.26
C ARG A 75 8.51 10.66 2.87
N LEU A 76 8.57 9.42 2.40
CA LEU A 76 9.41 8.37 2.98
C LEU A 76 10.92 8.71 3.08
N PRO A 77 11.58 9.40 2.12
CA PRO A 77 12.97 9.81 2.29
C PRO A 77 13.20 10.70 3.50
N GLY A 78 12.30 11.65 3.74
CA GLY A 78 12.35 12.53 4.92
C GLY A 78 12.13 11.75 6.21
N LEU A 79 11.11 10.89 6.24
CA LEU A 79 10.82 10.02 7.39
C LEU A 79 11.98 9.07 7.71
N SER A 80 12.69 8.57 6.71
CA SER A 80 13.90 7.76 6.87
C SER A 80 15.04 8.54 7.52
N ALA A 81 15.21 9.82 7.13
CA ALA A 81 16.22 10.68 7.73
C ALA A 81 15.95 10.96 9.21
N GLU A 82 14.69 11.16 9.61
CA GLU A 82 14.29 11.39 11.01
C GLU A 82 14.70 10.24 11.96
N ILE A 83 14.77 9.02 11.44
CA ILE A 83 15.14 7.81 12.20
C ILE A 83 16.52 7.27 11.81
N ALA A 84 17.33 8.09 11.12
CA ALA A 84 18.66 7.74 10.64
C ALA A 84 18.75 6.41 9.84
N GLN A 85 17.65 6.01 9.17
CA GLN A 85 17.67 4.89 8.24
C GLN A 85 18.28 5.32 6.91
N PRO A 86 19.21 4.53 6.33
CA PRO A 86 19.80 4.84 5.02
C PRO A 86 18.74 4.74 3.91
N TRP A 87 18.68 5.77 3.07
CA TRP A 87 17.71 5.85 1.98
C TRP A 87 18.33 5.52 0.62
N THR A 88 17.90 4.40 0.04
CA THR A 88 18.17 3.99 -1.34
C THR A 88 16.98 3.17 -1.83
N MET A 89 16.45 3.44 -3.02
CA MET A 89 15.40 2.59 -3.59
C MET A 89 16.01 1.22 -3.95
N GLU A 90 15.45 0.15 -3.37
CA GLU A 90 15.77 -1.22 -3.78
C GLU A 90 14.91 -1.59 -5.00
N PRO A 91 15.42 -2.41 -5.93
CA PRO A 91 14.62 -2.89 -7.06
C PRO A 91 13.42 -3.71 -6.57
N PRO A 92 12.25 -3.56 -7.20
CA PRO A 92 11.04 -4.29 -6.79
C PRO A 92 11.16 -5.79 -6.93
N ALA A 93 10.55 -6.48 -5.97
CA ALA A 93 10.34 -7.92 -6.06
C ALA A 93 9.52 -8.22 -7.31
N ALA A 94 9.97 -9.22 -8.08
CA ALA A 94 9.33 -9.55 -9.34
C ALA A 94 7.82 -9.81 -9.18
N VAL A 95 7.04 -9.21 -10.07
CA VAL A 95 5.64 -9.54 -10.30
C VAL A 95 5.57 -10.49 -11.48
N PRO A 96 4.81 -11.61 -11.41
CA PRO A 96 4.69 -12.54 -12.52
C PRO A 96 4.27 -11.84 -13.82
N ALA A 97 5.00 -12.15 -14.90
CA ALA A 97 4.67 -11.63 -16.22
C ALA A 97 3.29 -12.14 -16.68
N GLY A 98 2.59 -11.34 -17.50
CA GLY A 98 1.29 -11.72 -18.05
C GLY A 98 0.10 -11.64 -17.10
N LEU A 99 0.28 -11.27 -15.82
CA LEU A 99 -0.84 -10.98 -14.93
C LEU A 99 -1.65 -9.77 -15.45
N PRO A 100 -2.99 -9.87 -15.54
CA PRO A 100 -3.84 -8.73 -15.82
C PRO A 100 -3.61 -7.59 -14.83
N PRO A 101 -3.70 -6.31 -15.25
CA PRO A 101 -3.39 -5.17 -14.38
C PRO A 101 -4.16 -5.16 -13.05
N ALA A 102 -5.47 -5.44 -13.05
CA ALA A 102 -6.26 -5.53 -11.82
C ALA A 102 -5.78 -6.67 -10.89
N ALA A 103 -5.36 -7.81 -11.46
CA ALA A 103 -4.83 -8.93 -10.68
C ALA A 103 -3.46 -8.59 -10.06
N ARG A 104 -2.66 -7.72 -10.69
CA ARG A 104 -1.43 -7.20 -10.10
C ARG A 104 -1.70 -6.33 -8.88
N VAL A 105 -2.72 -5.47 -8.95
CA VAL A 105 -3.12 -4.65 -7.80
C VAL A 105 -3.54 -5.54 -6.64
N ALA A 106 -4.35 -6.56 -6.88
CA ALA A 106 -4.74 -7.52 -5.83
C ALA A 106 -3.53 -8.22 -5.20
N LEU A 107 -2.60 -8.74 -6.01
CA LEU A 107 -1.38 -9.39 -5.53
C LEU A 107 -0.53 -8.47 -4.64
N LEU A 108 -0.32 -7.23 -5.07
CA LEU A 108 0.52 -6.27 -4.34
C LEU A 108 -0.19 -5.76 -3.08
N THR A 109 -1.51 -5.66 -3.11
CA THR A 109 -2.33 -5.39 -1.92
C THR A 109 -2.17 -6.51 -0.89
N ASP A 110 -2.23 -7.77 -1.32
CA ASP A 110 -2.03 -8.93 -0.45
C ASP A 110 -0.62 -8.97 0.15
N ARG A 111 0.42 -8.63 -0.64
CA ARG A 111 1.80 -8.52 -0.13
C ARG A 111 1.91 -7.43 0.94
N LEU A 112 1.36 -6.25 0.69
CA LEU A 112 1.40 -5.13 1.63
C LEU A 112 0.58 -5.44 2.90
N ALA A 113 -0.56 -6.10 2.77
CA ALA A 113 -1.36 -6.58 3.90
C ALA A 113 -0.58 -7.63 4.71
N ALA A 114 0.13 -8.56 4.06
CA ALA A 114 0.96 -9.55 4.76
C ALA A 114 2.11 -8.89 5.55
N LEU A 115 2.72 -7.82 5.02
CA LEU A 115 3.71 -7.03 5.77
C LEU A 115 3.10 -6.41 7.02
N LEU A 116 1.94 -5.75 6.90
CA LEU A 116 1.22 -5.16 8.03
C LEU A 116 0.86 -6.22 9.09
N LEU A 117 0.29 -7.35 8.66
CA LEU A 117 -0.14 -8.43 9.55
C LEU A 117 1.04 -9.16 10.23
N SER A 118 2.25 -9.07 9.67
CA SER A 118 3.40 -9.74 10.26
C SER A 118 3.88 -9.12 11.57
N GLY A 119 3.59 -7.82 11.80
CA GLY A 119 4.10 -7.06 12.96
C GLY A 119 5.63 -7.00 13.04
N ARG A 120 6.36 -7.43 11.99
CA ARG A 120 7.82 -7.44 12.00
C ARG A 120 8.36 -6.10 11.52
N PRO A 121 9.50 -5.64 12.04
CA PRO A 121 10.17 -4.45 11.53
C PRO A 121 10.43 -4.56 10.02
N VAL A 122 10.00 -3.53 9.27
CA VAL A 122 10.25 -3.40 7.83
C VAL A 122 11.06 -2.13 7.59
N PRO A 123 12.24 -2.20 6.95
CA PRO A 123 12.99 -1.01 6.55
C PRO A 123 12.15 -0.12 5.62
N LEU A 124 12.18 1.20 5.82
CA LEU A 124 11.34 2.12 5.04
C LEU A 124 11.61 2.04 3.53
N ARG A 125 12.85 1.76 3.13
CA ARG A 125 13.21 1.55 1.73
C ARG A 125 12.57 0.31 1.09
N ALA A 126 12.40 -0.77 1.86
CA ALA A 126 11.75 -1.99 1.37
C ALA A 126 10.24 -1.79 1.27
N LEU A 127 9.65 -1.06 2.21
CA LEU A 127 8.25 -0.65 2.13
C LEU A 127 8.00 0.27 0.92
N ALA A 128 8.91 1.21 0.65
CA ALA A 128 8.82 2.10 -0.50
C ALA A 128 8.70 1.32 -1.81
N THR A 129 9.49 0.27 -1.95
CA THR A 129 9.47 -0.62 -3.12
C THR A 129 8.10 -1.30 -3.33
N GLU A 130 7.45 -1.78 -2.27
CA GLU A 130 6.10 -2.37 -2.39
C GLU A 130 5.02 -1.31 -2.68
N VAL A 131 5.14 -0.11 -2.11
CA VAL A 131 4.23 1.01 -2.36
C VAL A 131 4.36 1.54 -3.80
N ASP A 132 5.59 1.61 -4.32
CA ASP A 132 5.89 1.99 -5.71
C ASP A 132 5.28 0.98 -6.69
N ALA A 133 5.52 -0.31 -6.47
CA ALA A 133 4.92 -1.37 -7.28
C ALA A 133 3.39 -1.31 -7.26
N LEU A 134 2.77 -1.08 -6.10
CA LEU A 134 1.31 -0.94 -5.98
C LEU A 134 0.79 0.29 -6.75
N GLY A 135 1.49 1.42 -6.66
CA GLY A 135 1.17 2.64 -7.42
C GLY A 135 1.28 2.42 -8.94
N GLU A 136 2.35 1.76 -9.39
CA GLU A 136 2.54 1.38 -10.79
C GLU A 136 1.40 0.49 -11.28
N ALA A 137 1.04 -0.55 -10.51
CA ALA A 137 -0.06 -1.45 -10.87
C ALA A 137 -1.41 -0.72 -10.96
N ALA A 138 -1.67 0.24 -10.07
CA ALA A 138 -2.88 1.06 -10.12
C ALA A 138 -2.93 1.92 -11.40
N ILE A 139 -1.80 2.51 -11.82
CA ILE A 139 -1.69 3.26 -13.08
C ILE A 139 -1.90 2.33 -14.28
N GLN A 140 -1.32 1.13 -14.27
CA GLN A 140 -1.50 0.14 -15.32
C GLN A 140 -2.97 -0.28 -15.44
N ALA A 141 -3.68 -0.46 -14.32
CA ALA A 141 -5.10 -0.80 -14.31
C ALA A 141 -5.97 0.34 -14.87
N LEU A 142 -5.64 1.60 -14.54
CA LEU A 142 -6.28 2.77 -15.15
C LEU A 142 -6.07 2.85 -16.65
N ALA A 143 -4.82 2.67 -17.10
CA ALA A 143 -4.48 2.72 -18.51
C ALA A 143 -5.19 1.62 -19.30
N ASP A 144 -5.18 0.39 -18.78
CA ASP A 144 -5.86 -0.74 -19.41
C ASP A 144 -7.37 -0.50 -19.56
N ARG A 145 -8.01 0.04 -18.51
CA ARG A 145 -9.42 0.40 -18.56
C ARG A 145 -9.73 1.51 -19.56
N ALA A 146 -8.86 2.52 -19.68
CA ALA A 146 -9.02 3.59 -20.66
C ALA A 146 -8.89 3.08 -22.10
N LEU A 147 -8.05 2.07 -22.32
CA LEU A 147 -7.86 1.41 -23.62
C LEU A 147 -8.95 0.39 -23.93
N HIS A 148 -9.55 -0.23 -22.90
CA HIS A 148 -10.59 -1.26 -23.01
C HIS A 148 -11.88 -0.88 -22.26
N PRO A 149 -12.58 0.21 -22.64
CA PRO A 149 -13.70 0.76 -21.87
C PRO A 149 -14.95 -0.15 -21.77
N GLY A 150 -14.96 -1.32 -22.41
CA GLY A 150 -16.06 -2.29 -22.42
C GLY A 150 -15.72 -3.69 -21.89
N GLY A 151 -14.52 -3.91 -21.33
CA GLY A 151 -14.12 -5.21 -20.79
C GLY A 151 -14.77 -5.50 -19.44
N ALA A 152 -15.94 -6.14 -19.45
CA ALA A 152 -16.33 -6.99 -18.33
C ALA A 152 -15.43 -8.25 -18.33
N PRO A 153 -15.10 -8.83 -17.15
CA PRO A 153 -14.30 -10.05 -17.05
C PRO A 153 -14.93 -11.25 -17.78
#